data_AF-A0A1C7M2H6-F1
#
_entry.id   AF-A0A1C7M2H6-F1
#
_cell.length_a   1.000
_cell.length_b   1.000
_cell.length_c   1.000
_cell.angle_alpha   90.00
_cell.angle_beta   90.00
_cell.angle_gamma   90.00
#
_symmetry.space_group_name_H-M   'P 1'
#
loop_
_entity.id
_entity.type
_entity.pdbx_description
1 polymer ?
#
loop_
_entity_poly.entity_id
_entity_poly.type
_entity_poly.pdbx_seq_one_letter_code
_entity_poly.pdbx_strand_id
1 'polypeptide(L)'
;MAQHSNLAGVLDTPMAFSTCSEKSGGFALKEVKSRNSRNVQEAKKFILGPMPVQEFLHAFLEDSALEKRERNMRASANAFNRVPAHCEEASAITEPLLSALNSSTKYKSRCPGFTFENTSERVRHPKRSSSIMKPDICCFSSRHIGSMKSSRLALTQI
;
A
#
# COMPACT_ATOMS: atom_id res chain seq x y z
N MET A 1 0.17 3.95 -50.54
CA MET A 1 0.62 2.86 -49.65
C MET A 1 1.64 3.44 -48.68
N ALA A 2 1.20 3.76 -47.46
CA ALA A 2 2.06 4.33 -46.42
C ALA A 2 2.11 3.35 -45.25
N GLN A 3 3.31 2.86 -44.93
CA GLN A 3 3.57 2.17 -43.67
C GLN A 3 4.23 3.20 -42.74
N HIS A 4 3.49 3.66 -41.72
CA HIS A 4 4.05 4.38 -40.59
C HIS A 4 4.02 3.44 -39.39
N SER A 5 5.19 2.99 -38.96
CA SER A 5 5.39 2.32 -37.68
C SER A 5 5.34 3.37 -36.57
N ASN A 6 4.19 3.56 -35.94
CA ASN A 6 4.05 4.32 -34.70
C ASN A 6 4.03 3.37 -33.49
N LEU A 7 5.23 2.98 -33.03
CA LEU A 7 5.44 2.61 -31.64
C LEU A 7 5.80 3.89 -30.86
N ALA A 8 4.81 4.75 -30.69
CA ALA A 8 4.92 5.97 -29.89
C ALA A 8 3.77 5.98 -28.90
N GLY A 9 3.91 5.18 -27.85
CA GLY A 9 2.98 5.15 -26.75
C GLY A 9 3.56 4.32 -25.64
N VAL A 10 3.55 4.87 -24.43
CA VAL A 10 3.95 4.25 -23.17
C VAL A 10 5.44 4.42 -22.82
N LEU A 11 5.78 5.57 -22.25
CA LEU A 11 6.60 5.69 -21.02
C LEU A 11 6.82 7.18 -20.67
N ASP A 12 5.76 7.85 -20.22
CA ASP A 12 5.86 9.20 -19.63
C ASP A 12 5.45 9.15 -18.15
N THR A 13 5.91 8.10 -17.46
CA THR A 13 5.75 7.96 -16.01
C THR A 13 7.10 8.24 -15.36
N PRO A 14 7.23 9.24 -14.48
CA PRO A 14 8.49 9.52 -13.81
C PRO A 14 8.85 8.34 -12.90
N MET A 15 9.81 7.52 -13.33
CA MET A 15 10.39 6.47 -12.48
C MET A 15 11.38 7.10 -11.50
N ALA A 16 11.15 6.89 -10.20
CA ALA A 16 12.14 7.18 -9.18
C ALA A 16 13.22 6.08 -9.20
N PHE A 17 14.39 6.38 -9.77
CA PHE A 17 15.51 5.45 -9.78
C PHE A 17 16.24 5.45 -8.44
N SER A 18 16.44 4.26 -7.88
CA SER A 18 17.22 4.00 -6.67
C SER A 18 18.72 4.21 -6.91
N THR A 19 19.40 4.70 -5.88
CA THR A 19 20.74 5.30 -5.84
C THR A 19 21.92 4.32 -6.01
N CYS A 20 21.83 3.33 -6.89
CA CYS A 20 22.95 2.43 -7.19
C CYS A 20 23.25 2.38 -8.69
N SER A 21 23.70 3.50 -9.24
CA SER A 21 24.56 3.49 -10.43
C SER A 21 25.33 4.80 -10.50
N GLU A 22 26.62 4.72 -10.19
CA GLU A 22 27.57 5.80 -10.40
C GLU A 22 27.70 6.06 -11.91
N LYS A 23 27.72 7.34 -12.30
CA LYS A 23 27.89 7.90 -13.66
C LYS A 23 26.60 8.00 -14.50
N SER A 24 25.68 8.86 -14.08
CA SER A 24 25.55 10.22 -14.62
C SER A 24 24.45 10.90 -13.83
N GLY A 25 24.82 11.95 -13.10
CA GLY A 25 23.96 12.66 -12.16
C GLY A 25 22.66 13.08 -12.83
N GLY A 26 21.56 12.79 -12.13
CA GLY A 26 20.20 13.05 -12.60
C GLY A 26 19.97 14.49 -13.03
N PHE A 27 18.83 14.66 -13.72
CA PHE A 27 18.17 15.93 -14.05
C PHE A 27 18.94 17.18 -13.64
N ALA A 28 19.41 17.96 -14.63
CA ALA A 28 20.04 19.25 -14.45
C ALA A 28 19.44 20.00 -13.24
N LEU A 29 20.13 19.95 -12.09
CA LEU A 29 19.62 20.46 -10.80
C LEU A 29 19.20 21.94 -10.90
N LYS A 30 19.82 22.67 -11.85
CA LYS A 30 19.53 24.06 -12.17
C LYS A 30 18.16 24.27 -12.83
N GLU A 31 17.61 23.27 -13.50
CA GLU A 31 16.38 23.38 -14.30
C GLU A 31 15.17 22.67 -13.66
N VAL A 32 15.37 21.81 -12.66
CA VAL A 32 14.28 21.09 -11.98
C VAL A 32 13.22 22.05 -11.45
N LYS A 33 13.63 23.18 -10.85
CA LYS A 33 12.69 24.19 -10.34
C LYS A 33 11.89 24.85 -11.47
N SER A 34 12.54 25.22 -12.57
CA SER A 34 11.88 25.83 -13.73
C SER A 34 10.89 24.87 -14.37
N ARG A 35 11.30 23.62 -14.58
CA ARG A 35 10.44 22.56 -15.13
C ARG A 35 9.23 22.27 -14.25
N ASN A 36 9.44 22.10 -12.95
CA ASN A 36 8.33 21.86 -12.01
C ASN A 36 7.38 23.05 -11.94
N SER A 37 7.93 24.29 -11.96
CA SER A 37 7.12 25.51 -11.99
C SER A 37 6.25 25.57 -13.26
N ARG A 38 6.83 25.30 -14.44
CA ARG A 38 6.08 25.23 -15.70
C ARG A 38 5.00 24.15 -15.65
N ASN A 39 5.33 22.95 -15.16
CA ASN A 39 4.36 21.85 -15.03
C ASN A 39 3.21 22.23 -14.08
N VAL A 40 3.48 22.94 -12.98
CA VAL A 40 2.42 23.44 -12.08
C VAL A 40 1.55 24.49 -12.79
N GLN A 41 2.15 25.41 -13.54
CA GLN A 41 1.41 26.43 -14.29
C GLN A 41 0.54 25.82 -15.38
N GLU A 42 1.02 24.78 -16.07
CA GLU A 42 0.22 24.05 -17.05
C GLU A 42 -0.86 23.21 -16.38
N ALA A 43 -0.54 22.48 -15.30
CA ALA A 43 -1.51 21.69 -14.56
C ALA A 43 -2.67 22.56 -14.06
N LYS A 44 -2.41 23.78 -13.60
CA LYS A 44 -3.45 24.74 -13.19
C LYS A 44 -4.49 25.04 -14.28
N LYS A 45 -4.14 24.93 -15.56
CA LYS A 45 -5.09 25.14 -16.68
C LYS A 45 -6.07 23.99 -16.84
N PHE A 46 -5.73 22.81 -16.30
CA PHE A 46 -6.52 21.58 -16.44
C PHE A 46 -7.10 21.08 -15.11
N ILE A 47 -6.65 21.62 -13.97
CA ILE A 47 -7.22 21.33 -12.66
C ILE A 47 -8.59 22.03 -12.59
N LEU A 48 -9.65 21.23 -12.62
CA LEU A 48 -11.05 21.67 -12.55
C LEU A 48 -11.48 22.15 -11.13
N GLY A 49 -10.52 22.33 -10.22
CA GLY A 49 -10.77 22.60 -8.81
C GLY A 49 -10.84 21.32 -7.96
N PRO A 50 -10.88 21.46 -6.63
CA PRO A 50 -11.02 20.31 -5.75
C PRO A 50 -12.42 19.70 -5.91
N MET A 51 -12.47 18.43 -6.27
CA MET A 51 -13.71 17.66 -6.22
C MET A 51 -14.29 17.72 -4.79
N PRO A 52 -15.58 18.00 -4.60
CA PRO A 52 -16.21 17.91 -3.29
C PRO A 52 -15.93 16.55 -2.67
N VAL A 53 -15.54 16.53 -1.39
CA VAL A 53 -15.12 15.29 -0.71
C VAL A 53 -16.19 14.21 -0.87
N GLN A 54 -17.47 14.56 -0.73
CA GLN A 54 -18.57 13.60 -0.87
C GLN A 54 -18.66 12.99 -2.27
N GLU A 55 -18.48 13.79 -3.31
CA GLU A 55 -18.47 13.31 -4.70
C GLU A 55 -17.26 12.42 -4.97
N PHE A 56 -16.11 12.75 -4.40
CA PHE A 56 -14.92 11.91 -4.50
C PHE A 56 -15.13 10.55 -3.84
N LEU A 57 -15.66 10.53 -2.61
CA LEU A 57 -15.97 9.29 -1.89
C LEU A 57 -16.96 8.43 -2.70
N HIS A 58 -18.01 9.04 -3.26
CA HIS A 58 -19.00 8.32 -4.05
C HIS A 58 -18.45 7.86 -5.40
N ALA A 59 -17.66 8.67 -6.12
CA ALA A 59 -17.20 8.33 -7.46
C ALA A 59 -16.04 7.33 -7.45
N PHE A 60 -15.17 7.38 -6.43
CA PHE A 60 -13.93 6.60 -6.42
C PHE A 60 -13.85 5.56 -5.30
N LEU A 61 -14.61 5.73 -4.21
CA LEU A 61 -14.59 4.84 -3.06
C LEU A 61 -15.93 4.13 -2.82
N GLU A 62 -16.81 4.08 -3.83
CA GLU A 62 -18.07 3.34 -3.75
C GLU A 62 -17.79 1.85 -3.45
N ASP A 63 -18.20 1.38 -2.27
CA ASP A 63 -18.12 -0.04 -1.93
C ASP A 63 -19.32 -0.78 -2.54
N SER A 64 -19.22 -1.07 -3.84
CA SER A 64 -20.20 -1.87 -4.60
C SER A 64 -20.43 -3.29 -4.03
N ALA A 65 -19.65 -3.71 -3.03
CA ALA A 65 -19.77 -5.00 -2.37
C ALA A 65 -20.19 -4.90 -0.89
N LEU A 66 -20.62 -3.71 -0.41
CA LEU A 66 -20.90 -3.46 1.00
C LEU A 66 -21.84 -4.50 1.63
N GLU A 67 -23.02 -4.73 1.04
CA GLU A 67 -23.95 -5.73 1.58
C GLU A 67 -23.37 -7.14 1.62
N LYS A 68 -22.61 -7.52 0.59
CA LYS A 68 -21.96 -8.83 0.52
C LYS A 68 -20.86 -8.94 1.58
N ARG A 69 -20.14 -7.86 1.87
CA ARG A 69 -19.14 -7.82 2.94
C ARG A 69 -19.82 -7.93 4.30
N GLU A 70 -20.85 -7.15 4.57
CA GLU A 70 -21.58 -7.18 5.85
C GLU A 70 -22.17 -8.56 6.16
N ARG A 71 -22.81 -9.22 5.17
CA ARG A 71 -23.33 -10.60 5.34
C ARG A 71 -22.22 -11.60 5.73
N ASN A 72 -21.02 -11.42 5.17
CA ASN A 72 -19.88 -12.32 5.37
C ASN A 72 -18.92 -11.85 6.48
N MET A 73 -19.16 -10.70 7.10
CA MET A 73 -18.37 -10.18 8.20
C MET A 73 -18.79 -10.81 9.53
N ARG A 74 -17.80 -11.22 10.33
CA ARG A 74 -18.04 -11.64 11.71
C ARG A 74 -18.23 -10.40 12.59
N ALA A 75 -19.15 -10.47 13.55
CA ALA A 75 -19.34 -9.42 14.54
C ALA A 75 -18.02 -9.06 15.26
N SER A 76 -17.80 -7.77 15.50
CA SER A 76 -16.63 -7.23 16.22
C SER A 76 -16.77 -7.33 17.74
N ALA A 77 -18.00 -7.42 18.24
CA ALA A 77 -18.29 -7.54 19.67
C ALA A 77 -17.50 -8.70 20.28
N ASN A 78 -16.84 -8.41 21.41
CA ASN A 78 -16.01 -9.33 22.20
C ASN A 78 -14.81 -9.96 21.47
N ALA A 79 -14.53 -9.55 20.25
CA ALA A 79 -13.58 -10.28 19.45
C ALA A 79 -12.12 -9.98 19.78
N PHE A 80 -11.88 -8.86 20.44
CA PHE A 80 -10.56 -8.41 20.87
C PHE A 80 -10.36 -8.59 22.38
N ASN A 81 -11.23 -9.34 23.07
CA ASN A 81 -11.14 -9.53 24.52
C ASN A 81 -9.86 -10.26 24.97
N ARG A 82 -9.17 -10.93 24.05
CA ARG A 82 -7.85 -11.53 24.28
C ARG A 82 -6.69 -10.56 24.11
N VAL A 83 -6.93 -9.38 23.54
CA VAL A 83 -5.92 -8.32 23.42
C VAL A 83 -5.84 -7.62 24.78
N PRO A 84 -4.68 -7.62 25.44
CA PRO A 84 -4.54 -6.98 26.74
C PRO A 84 -4.64 -5.45 26.60
N ALA A 85 -5.19 -4.79 27.62
CA ALA A 85 -5.23 -3.32 27.66
C ALA A 85 -3.82 -2.72 27.83
N HIS A 86 -2.94 -3.43 28.55
CA HIS A 86 -1.56 -3.05 28.82
C HIS A 86 -0.65 -4.27 28.73
N CYS A 87 0.55 -4.09 28.21
CA CYS A 87 1.60 -5.10 28.19
C CYS A 87 2.97 -4.44 28.11
N GLU A 88 4.00 -5.15 28.58
CA GLU A 88 5.39 -4.72 28.49
C GLU A 88 6.01 -5.02 27.12
N GLU A 89 5.50 -6.04 26.42
CA GLU A 89 6.05 -6.52 25.15
C GLU A 89 5.03 -6.41 24.01
N ALA A 90 5.44 -5.86 22.87
CA ALA A 90 4.55 -5.67 21.72
C ALA A 90 3.97 -7.00 21.18
N SER A 91 4.73 -8.10 21.26
CA SER A 91 4.29 -9.43 20.82
C SER A 91 3.02 -9.89 21.56
N ALA A 92 2.86 -9.51 22.83
CA ALA A 92 1.69 -9.80 23.65
C ALA A 92 0.41 -9.10 23.15
N ILE A 93 0.53 -8.06 22.33
CA ILE A 93 -0.59 -7.43 21.59
C ILE A 93 -0.69 -7.99 20.18
N THR A 94 0.43 -8.08 19.46
CA THR A 94 0.45 -8.41 18.02
C THR A 94 -0.22 -9.75 17.73
N GLU A 95 0.11 -10.79 18.50
CA GLU A 95 -0.44 -12.13 18.29
C GLU A 95 -1.96 -12.23 18.52
N PRO A 96 -2.51 -11.84 19.69
CA PRO A 96 -3.96 -11.90 19.90
C PRO A 96 -4.72 -10.98 18.94
N LEU A 97 -4.13 -9.86 18.54
CA LEU A 97 -4.73 -8.95 17.56
C LEU A 97 -4.80 -9.57 16.17
N LEU A 98 -3.70 -10.15 15.68
CA LEU A 98 -3.68 -10.85 14.39
C LEU A 98 -4.63 -12.05 14.38
N SER A 99 -4.68 -12.79 15.47
CA SER A 99 -5.64 -13.89 15.64
C SER A 99 -7.08 -13.41 15.52
N ALA A 100 -7.43 -12.29 16.17
CA ALA A 100 -8.76 -11.71 16.10
C ALA A 100 -9.11 -11.18 14.70
N LEU A 101 -8.18 -10.47 14.05
CA LEU A 101 -8.35 -9.87 12.72
C LEU A 101 -8.47 -10.92 11.61
N ASN A 102 -7.67 -11.98 11.66
CA ASN A 102 -7.71 -13.07 10.69
C ASN A 102 -8.74 -14.16 11.02
N SER A 103 -9.50 -13.99 12.12
CA SER A 103 -10.49 -14.98 12.53
C SER A 103 -11.54 -15.21 11.44
N SER A 104 -11.75 -16.48 11.12
CA SER A 104 -12.66 -16.90 10.06
C SER A 104 -13.38 -18.20 10.43
N THR A 105 -14.52 -18.42 9.79
CA THR A 105 -15.27 -19.67 9.73
C THR A 105 -15.36 -20.08 8.27
N LYS A 106 -16.01 -21.22 7.99
CA LYS A 106 -16.28 -21.67 6.62
C LYS A 106 -16.98 -20.60 5.75
N TYR A 107 -17.77 -19.71 6.35
CA TYR A 107 -18.63 -18.78 5.61
C TYR A 107 -18.36 -17.31 5.91
N LYS A 108 -17.75 -17.00 7.06
CA LYS A 108 -17.53 -15.61 7.50
C LYS A 108 -16.10 -15.38 7.91
N SER A 109 -15.59 -14.18 7.66
CA SER A 109 -14.31 -13.73 8.20
C SER A 109 -14.48 -12.36 8.84
N ARG A 110 -13.59 -11.97 9.75
CA ARG A 110 -13.68 -10.62 10.33
C ARG A 110 -13.42 -9.53 9.28
N CYS A 111 -12.47 -9.76 8.38
CA CYS A 111 -12.11 -8.86 7.29
C CYS A 111 -12.13 -9.57 5.94
N PRO A 112 -13.31 -9.75 5.30
CA PRO A 112 -13.42 -10.46 4.03
C PRO A 112 -12.59 -9.83 2.91
N GLY A 113 -11.79 -10.66 2.24
CA GLY A 113 -10.91 -10.25 1.16
C GLY A 113 -9.58 -9.63 1.60
N PHE A 114 -9.30 -9.62 2.91
CA PHE A 114 -8.08 -9.10 3.48
C PHE A 114 -7.41 -10.10 4.42
N THR A 115 -6.11 -9.94 4.61
CA THR A 115 -5.31 -10.75 5.53
C THR A 115 -4.27 -9.86 6.19
N PHE A 116 -4.12 -10.01 7.49
CA PHE A 116 -3.18 -9.25 8.30
C PHE A 116 -1.97 -10.12 8.60
N GLU A 117 -0.76 -9.58 8.44
CA GLU A 117 0.47 -10.29 8.77
C GLU A 117 1.34 -9.49 9.73
N ASN A 118 2.04 -10.20 10.62
CA ASN A 118 3.16 -9.61 11.36
C ASN A 118 4.28 -9.32 10.36
N THR A 119 4.73 -8.07 10.38
CA THR A 119 5.79 -7.57 9.52
C THR A 119 6.89 -6.87 10.30
N SER A 120 6.85 -6.87 11.63
CA SER A 120 7.88 -6.28 12.51
C SER A 120 9.29 -6.78 12.14
N GLU A 121 9.44 -8.08 11.89
CA GLU A 121 10.71 -8.72 11.54
C GLU A 121 11.23 -8.42 10.12
N ARG A 122 10.44 -7.76 9.26
CA ARG A 122 10.88 -7.49 7.86
C ARG A 122 11.96 -6.40 7.76
N VAL A 123 12.46 -5.90 8.89
CA VAL A 123 13.55 -4.92 8.95
C VAL A 123 14.89 -5.64 8.84
N ARG A 124 15.53 -5.56 7.67
CA ARG A 124 16.86 -6.16 7.44
C ARG A 124 17.98 -5.55 8.30
N HIS A 125 17.83 -4.30 8.76
CA HIS A 125 18.85 -3.57 9.51
C HIS A 125 18.26 -2.79 10.70
N PRO A 126 17.97 -3.47 11.83
CA PRO A 126 17.36 -2.85 13.01
C PRO A 126 18.21 -1.74 13.63
N LYS A 127 19.54 -1.79 13.43
CA LYS A 127 20.52 -0.88 14.06
C LYS A 127 20.84 0.38 13.23
N ARG A 128 20.29 0.52 12.01
CA ARG A 128 20.53 1.68 11.13
C ARG A 128 19.33 2.63 11.02
N SER A 129 18.26 2.40 11.77
CA SER A 129 16.97 3.06 11.57
C SER A 129 16.72 4.17 12.60
N SER A 130 17.34 5.33 12.42
CA SER A 130 16.85 6.57 13.01
C SER A 130 15.61 7.13 12.27
N SER A 131 15.12 6.46 11.21
CA SER A 131 14.04 7.01 10.37
C SER A 131 13.17 5.95 9.64
N ILE A 132 12.93 4.76 10.21
CA ILE A 132 11.99 3.80 9.61
C ILE A 132 10.80 3.62 10.56
N MET A 133 9.76 4.44 10.37
CA MET A 133 8.43 4.22 10.97
C MET A 133 7.70 3.14 10.17
N LYS A 134 8.13 1.90 10.34
CA LYS A 134 7.47 0.77 9.70
C LYS A 134 6.42 0.19 10.65
N PRO A 135 5.20 -0.09 10.18
CA PRO A 135 4.20 -0.74 11.00
C PRO A 135 4.57 -2.20 11.29
N ASP A 136 4.26 -2.64 12.50
CA ASP A 136 4.42 -4.05 12.90
C ASP A 136 3.39 -4.94 12.23
N ILE A 137 2.19 -4.44 11.95
CA ILE A 137 1.12 -5.18 11.26
C ILE A 137 0.79 -4.49 9.94
N CYS A 138 0.73 -5.27 8.86
CA CYS A 138 0.22 -4.79 7.57
C CYS A 138 -1.00 -5.59 7.15
N CYS A 139 -1.93 -4.91 6.48
CA CYS A 139 -3.11 -5.50 5.86
C CYS A 139 -2.88 -5.64 4.35
N PHE A 140 -3.20 -6.81 3.81
CA PHE A 140 -3.06 -7.10 2.39
C PHE A 140 -4.38 -7.59 1.82
N SER A 141 -4.68 -7.20 0.60
CA SER A 141 -5.77 -7.81 -0.16
C SER A 141 -5.40 -9.27 -0.46
N SER A 142 -6.31 -10.18 -0.15
CA SER A 142 -6.11 -11.62 -0.37
C SER A 142 -5.87 -11.94 -1.85
N ARG A 143 -6.29 -11.07 -2.78
CA ARG A 143 -6.03 -11.20 -4.22
C ARG A 143 -4.53 -11.12 -4.58
N HIS A 144 -3.72 -10.46 -3.75
CA HIS A 144 -2.30 -10.22 -4.02
C HIS A 144 -1.37 -11.06 -3.12
N ILE A 145 -1.93 -11.89 -2.24
CA ILE A 145 -1.13 -12.59 -1.23
C ILE A 145 -0.19 -13.66 -1.84
N GLY A 146 -0.58 -14.27 -2.97
CA GLY A 146 0.28 -15.21 -3.71
C GLY A 146 1.56 -14.55 -4.21
N SER A 147 1.44 -13.38 -4.84
CA SER A 147 2.58 -12.59 -5.33
C SER A 147 3.51 -12.14 -4.19
N MET A 148 2.92 -11.76 -3.04
CA MET A 148 3.67 -11.40 -1.85
C MET A 148 4.45 -12.56 -1.23
N LYS A 149 3.88 -13.77 -1.21
CA LYS A 149 4.57 -14.95 -0.66
C LYS A 149 5.70 -15.42 -1.58
N SER A 150 5.52 -15.35 -2.90
CA SER A 150 6.57 -15.71 -3.87
C SER A 150 7.78 -14.77 -3.82
N SER A 151 7.56 -13.46 -3.62
CA SER A 151 8.65 -12.49 -3.43
C SER A 151 9.42 -12.67 -2.11
N ARG A 152 8.80 -13.28 -1.09
CA ARG A 152 9.44 -13.61 0.19
C ARG A 152 10.46 -14.76 0.04
N LEU A 153 10.16 -15.76 -0.79
CA LEU A 153 11.06 -16.88 -1.08
C LEU A 153 12.32 -16.42 -1.83
N ALA A 154 12.18 -15.50 -2.78
CA ALA A 154 13.32 -14.96 -3.54
C ALA A 154 14.31 -14.15 -2.69
N LEU A 155 13.87 -13.62 -1.54
CA LEU A 155 14.69 -12.83 -0.63
C LEU A 155 15.40 -13.65 0.46
N THR A 156 15.19 -14.96 0.48
CA THR A 156 15.84 -15.89 1.44
C THR A 156 16.99 -16.67 0.79
N GLN A 157 17.30 -16.42 -0.49
CA GLN A 157 18.38 -17.05 -1.26
C GLN A 157 19.52 -16.10 -1.65
N ILE A 158 19.62 -14.92 -1.02
CA ILE A 158 20.75 -13.99 -1.17
C ILE A 158 21.19 -13.58 0.24
#